data_AF-A0A2G9SAE8-F1
#
_entry.id   AF-A0A2G9SAE8-F1
#
_cell.length_a   1.000
_cell.length_b   1.000
_cell.length_c   1.000
_cell.angle_alpha   90.00
_cell.angle_beta   90.00
_cell.angle_gamma   90.00
#
_symmetry.space_group_name_H-M   'P 1'
#
loop_
_entity.id
_entity.type
_entity.pdbx_description
1 polymer ?
#
loop_
_entity_poly.entity_id
_entity_poly.type
_entity_poly.pdbx_seq_one_letter_code
_entity_poly.pdbx_strand_id
1 'polypeptide(L)'
;MNLSNLDPRHRLELTAESREIFHFHYTTWPDFGVPESPASFLNFLIEVRNSGSLDPNYGPSVVHCSAGIGRSGTFSLVDTCLVLNPCTDISKDDQSDKVDSKQTDERYNGNRLHTEEEQSDDKSQEADSDAQSTLRKRVRDIRKANTAQKVQQMRQKMTEVELKRKRWLFWKPFLIPVGLASALVLGVFLCWKIYSP
;
A
#
# COMPACT_ATOMS: atom_id res chain seq x y z
N MET A 1 -2.37 24.72 37.68
CA MET A 1 -3.15 24.82 36.41
C MET A 1 -4.55 24.29 36.70
N ASN A 2 -5.57 25.10 36.42
CA ASN A 2 -6.95 24.86 36.86
C ASN A 2 -7.70 24.04 35.80
N LEU A 3 -8.17 22.84 36.15
CA LEU A 3 -8.79 21.85 35.24
C LEU A 3 -10.22 22.23 34.82
N SER A 4 -10.75 23.37 35.28
CA SER A 4 -12.14 23.79 35.04
C SER A 4 -12.38 24.50 33.70
N ASN A 5 -11.33 24.79 32.91
CA ASN A 5 -11.41 25.59 31.67
C ASN A 5 -11.27 24.77 30.37
N LEU A 6 -11.35 23.44 30.43
CA LEU A 6 -11.28 22.59 29.24
C LEU A 6 -12.67 22.43 28.60
N ASP A 7 -12.73 22.58 27.27
CA ASP A 7 -13.93 22.39 26.44
C ASP A 7 -14.60 21.03 26.77
N PRO A 8 -15.90 20.98 27.11
CA PRO A 8 -16.61 19.75 27.42
C PRO A 8 -16.58 18.69 26.31
N ARG A 9 -16.23 19.05 25.06
CA ARG A 9 -16.04 18.08 23.97
C ARG A 9 -14.79 17.21 24.09
N HIS A 10 -13.86 17.53 25.00
CA HIS A 10 -12.67 16.73 25.27
C HIS A 10 -12.66 16.12 26.68
N ARG A 11 -13.83 16.01 27.32
CA ARG A 11 -13.96 15.25 28.56
C ARG A 11 -13.88 13.75 28.21
N LEU A 12 -12.68 13.18 28.35
CA LEU A 12 -12.50 11.73 28.34
C LEU A 12 -13.32 11.16 29.50
N GLU A 13 -14.46 10.59 29.19
CA GLU A 13 -15.26 9.83 30.14
C GLU A 13 -14.47 8.55 30.40
N LEU A 14 -13.85 8.45 31.58
CA LEU A 14 -13.10 7.28 32.00
C LEU A 14 -14.09 6.13 32.18
N THR A 15 -14.33 5.36 31.13
CA THR A 15 -15.05 4.11 31.23
C THR A 15 -14.17 3.13 32.02
N ALA A 16 -14.78 2.34 32.90
CA ALA A 16 -14.07 1.30 33.66
C ALA A 16 -13.72 0.07 32.80
N GLU A 17 -13.71 0.21 31.48
CA GLU A 17 -13.40 -0.86 30.55
C GLU A 17 -11.89 -1.09 30.50
N SER A 18 -11.47 -2.34 30.69
CA SER A 18 -10.08 -2.77 30.49
C SER A 18 -10.00 -3.69 29.28
N ARG A 19 -8.88 -3.64 28.56
CA ARG A 19 -8.61 -4.47 27.38
C ARG A 19 -7.20 -5.03 27.50
N GLU A 20 -7.07 -6.33 27.26
CA GLU A 20 -5.77 -6.97 27.12
C GLU A 20 -5.20 -6.65 25.74
N ILE A 21 -3.92 -6.27 25.69
CA ILE A 21 -3.23 -5.90 24.46
C ILE A 21 -1.96 -6.72 24.34
N PHE A 22 -1.85 -7.49 23.25
CA PHE A 22 -0.61 -8.17 22.91
C PHE A 22 0.33 -7.23 22.16
N HIS A 23 1.57 -7.11 22.65
CA HIS A 23 2.59 -6.26 22.06
C HIS A 23 3.79 -7.11 21.63
N PHE A 24 3.93 -7.30 20.32
CA PHE A 24 4.98 -8.09 19.71
C PHE A 24 6.14 -7.19 19.27
N HIS A 25 7.35 -7.48 19.75
CA HIS A 25 8.53 -6.66 19.45
C HIS A 25 9.61 -7.47 18.74
N TYR A 26 9.81 -7.19 17.46
CA TYR A 26 10.92 -7.76 16.69
C TYR A 26 12.15 -6.84 16.77
N THR A 27 13.12 -7.20 17.60
CA THR A 27 14.26 -6.33 17.99
C THR A 27 15.47 -6.43 17.08
N THR A 28 15.58 -7.48 16.27
CA THR A 28 16.79 -7.79 15.48
C THR A 28 16.71 -7.30 14.03
N TRP A 29 15.74 -6.43 13.70
CA TRP A 29 15.62 -5.86 12.35
C TRP A 29 16.30 -4.49 12.27
N PRO A 30 17.44 -4.36 11.55
CA PRO A 30 18.10 -3.07 11.37
C PRO A 30 17.23 -2.05 10.62
N ASP A 31 17.46 -0.75 10.86
CA ASP A 31 16.67 0.34 10.25
C ASP A 31 16.83 0.47 8.73
N PHE A 32 17.98 0.06 8.18
CA PHE A 32 18.30 0.12 6.74
C PHE A 32 18.74 -1.23 6.17
N GLY A 33 18.05 -2.30 6.56
CA GLY A 33 18.38 -3.64 6.08
C GLY A 33 17.23 -4.61 6.17
N VAL A 34 17.58 -5.88 6.10
CA VAL A 34 16.66 -7.01 6.23
C VAL A 34 16.96 -7.76 7.53
N PRO A 35 16.01 -8.59 8.03
CA PRO A 35 16.30 -9.51 9.13
C PRO A 35 17.52 -10.38 8.79
N GLU A 36 18.36 -10.65 9.80
CA GLU A 36 19.58 -11.45 9.64
C GLU A 36 19.30 -12.85 9.09
N SER A 37 18.15 -13.42 9.43
CA SER A 37 17.62 -14.63 8.83
C SER A 37 16.14 -14.44 8.48
N PRO A 38 15.72 -14.72 7.22
CA PRO A 38 14.31 -14.75 6.85
C PRO A 38 13.49 -15.70 7.73
N ALA A 39 14.09 -16.80 8.21
CA ALA A 39 13.41 -17.76 9.08
C ALA A 39 13.04 -17.14 10.45
N SER A 40 13.92 -16.31 11.02
CA SER A 40 13.63 -15.61 12.29
C SER A 40 12.41 -14.69 12.15
N PHE A 41 12.31 -13.99 11.01
CA PHE A 41 11.17 -13.13 10.73
C PHE A 41 9.88 -13.91 10.48
N LEU A 42 9.94 -15.02 9.73
CA LEU A 42 8.77 -15.88 9.50
C LEU A 42 8.27 -16.52 10.78
N ASN A 43 9.17 -17.00 11.65
CA ASN A 43 8.79 -17.53 12.97
C ASN A 43 8.06 -16.48 13.80
N PHE A 44 8.58 -15.24 13.85
CA PHE A 44 7.90 -14.14 14.51
C PHE A 44 6.50 -13.88 13.93
N LEU A 45 6.36 -13.86 12.60
CA LEU A 45 5.07 -13.65 11.94
C LEU A 45 4.07 -14.78 12.27
N ILE A 46 4.53 -16.03 12.32
CA ILE A 46 3.73 -17.19 12.70
C ILE A 46 3.25 -17.05 14.16
N GLU A 47 4.12 -16.66 15.09
CA GLU A 47 3.73 -16.41 16.48
C GLU A 47 2.68 -15.29 16.60
N VAL A 48 2.83 -14.20 15.83
CA VAL A 48 1.82 -13.12 15.79
C VAL A 48 0.48 -13.65 15.28
N ARG A 49 0.46 -14.50 14.24
CA ARG A 49 -0.77 -15.12 13.73
C ARG A 49 -1.39 -16.11 14.73
N ASN A 50 -0.58 -16.96 15.34
CA ASN A 50 -1.03 -17.96 16.32
C ASN A 50 -1.67 -17.32 17.56
N SER A 51 -1.30 -16.08 17.89
CA SER A 51 -1.93 -15.33 18.98
C SER A 51 -3.36 -14.85 18.69
N GLY A 52 -3.84 -14.96 17.44
CA GLY A 52 -5.15 -14.42 17.02
C GLY A 52 -5.17 -12.90 16.86
N SER A 53 -4.04 -12.21 17.00
CA SER A 53 -3.97 -10.74 16.89
C SER A 53 -4.30 -10.20 15.48
N LEU A 54 -4.22 -11.05 14.45
CA LEU A 54 -4.57 -10.70 13.07
C LEU A 54 -5.98 -11.19 12.67
N ASP A 55 -6.76 -11.71 13.61
CA ASP A 55 -8.09 -12.23 13.33
C ASP A 55 -9.10 -11.10 13.01
N PRO A 56 -10.05 -11.34 12.09
CA PRO A 56 -11.07 -10.36 11.72
C PRO A 56 -12.11 -10.10 12.82
N ASN A 57 -12.10 -10.88 13.91
CA ASN A 57 -12.98 -10.71 15.06
C ASN A 57 -12.63 -9.48 15.91
N TYR A 58 -11.41 -8.95 15.75
CA TYR A 58 -10.91 -7.79 16.47
C TYR A 58 -10.69 -6.60 15.52
N GLY A 59 -10.39 -5.44 16.10
CA GLY A 59 -9.96 -4.28 15.32
C GLY A 59 -8.64 -4.56 14.58
N PRO A 60 -8.31 -3.76 13.55
CA PRO A 60 -7.08 -3.95 12.79
C PRO A 60 -5.85 -3.83 13.70
N SER A 61 -4.95 -4.80 13.59
CA SER A 61 -3.68 -4.78 14.32
C SER A 61 -2.83 -3.57 13.96
N VAL A 62 -2.23 -2.95 14.98
CA VAL A 62 -1.34 -1.79 14.80
C VAL A 62 0.09 -2.29 14.58
N VAL A 63 0.63 -2.04 13.39
CA VAL A 63 2.02 -2.37 13.04
C VAL A 63 2.79 -1.07 12.83
N HIS A 64 3.91 -0.89 13.54
CA HIS A 64 4.75 0.29 13.40
C HIS A 64 6.24 -0.08 13.31
N CYS A 65 7.03 0.86 12.81
CA CYS A 65 8.49 0.81 12.89
C CYS A 65 8.97 2.20 13.35
N SER A 66 9.99 2.78 12.70
CA SER A 66 10.35 4.19 12.92
C SER A 66 9.48 5.11 12.05
N ALA A 67 9.61 5.03 10.72
CA ALA A 67 8.83 5.83 9.77
C ALA A 67 7.46 5.21 9.40
N GLY A 68 7.17 3.99 9.83
CA GLY A 68 5.91 3.28 9.54
C GLY A 68 5.75 2.77 8.10
N ILE A 69 6.80 2.79 7.28
CA ILE A 69 6.71 2.42 5.85
C ILE A 69 7.52 1.17 5.45
N GLY A 70 8.76 1.03 5.93
CA GLY A 70 9.68 0.00 5.44
C GLY A 70 9.38 -1.39 6.03
N ARG A 71 9.81 -1.61 7.29
CA ARG A 71 9.56 -2.87 8.00
C ARG A 71 8.07 -3.18 8.14
N SER A 72 7.27 -2.17 8.47
CA SER A 72 5.80 -2.30 8.59
C SER A 72 5.16 -2.74 7.27
N GLY A 73 5.53 -2.11 6.15
CA GLY A 73 5.02 -2.50 4.83
C GLY A 73 5.47 -3.90 4.42
N THR A 74 6.71 -4.27 4.75
CA THR A 74 7.24 -5.63 4.50
C THR A 74 6.46 -6.68 5.31
N PHE A 75 6.18 -6.39 6.59
CA PHE A 75 5.35 -7.24 7.44
C PHE A 75 3.96 -7.47 6.84
N SER A 76 3.24 -6.39 6.49
CA SER A 76 1.91 -6.49 5.91
C SER A 76 1.90 -7.20 4.55
N LEU A 77 2.94 -6.99 3.72
CA LEU A 77 3.06 -7.64 2.43
C LEU A 77 3.22 -9.16 2.58
N VAL A 78 4.17 -9.60 3.42
CA VAL A 78 4.43 -11.03 3.62
C VAL A 78 3.21 -11.71 4.23
N ASP A 79 2.58 -11.09 5.23
CA ASP A 79 1.35 -11.60 5.84
C ASP A 79 0.23 -11.81 4.81
N THR A 80 -0.03 -10.79 3.98
CA THR A 80 -1.03 -10.86 2.92
C THR A 80 -0.70 -11.94 1.89
N CYS A 81 0.57 -12.05 1.49
CA CYS A 81 1.01 -13.06 0.54
C CYS A 81 0.81 -14.49 1.05
N LEU A 82 1.03 -14.72 2.35
CA LEU A 82 0.80 -16.02 2.99
C LEU A 82 -0.70 -16.36 3.06
N VAL A 83 -1.57 -15.38 3.34
CA VAL A 83 -3.03 -15.58 3.29
C VAL A 83 -3.51 -15.94 1.89
N LEU A 84 -2.97 -15.28 0.87
CA LEU A 84 -3.37 -15.49 -0.52
C LEU A 84 -2.84 -16.81 -1.11
N ASN A 85 -1.69 -17.28 -0.61
CA ASN A 85 -1.05 -18.52 -1.06
C ASN A 85 -0.83 -19.51 0.10
N PRO A 86 -1.91 -20.05 0.70
CA PRO A 86 -1.82 -20.93 1.86
C PRO A 86 -1.11 -22.27 1.57
N CYS A 87 -0.82 -22.58 0.30
CA CYS A 87 -0.17 -23.82 -0.14
C CYS A 87 1.36 -23.69 -0.29
N THR A 88 1.99 -22.59 0.15
CA THR A 88 3.43 -22.61 0.37
C THR A 88 3.68 -23.47 1.61
N ASP A 89 3.70 -24.78 1.43
CA ASP A 89 4.30 -25.70 2.39
C ASP A 89 5.75 -25.23 2.57
N ILE A 90 5.99 -24.46 3.63
CA ILE A 90 7.29 -24.43 4.28
C ILE A 90 7.35 -25.82 4.93
N SER A 91 7.70 -26.82 4.12
CA SER A 91 7.84 -28.19 4.55
C SER A 91 8.77 -28.20 5.75
N LYS A 92 8.17 -28.52 6.89
CA LYS A 92 8.86 -29.04 8.07
C LYS A 92 9.39 -30.40 7.67
N ASP A 93 10.60 -30.45 7.13
CA ASP A 93 11.36 -31.69 7.10
C ASP A 93 12.14 -31.77 8.43
N ASP A 94 11.51 -32.39 9.42
CA ASP A 94 12.14 -32.78 10.68
C ASP A 94 12.93 -34.10 10.51
N GLN A 95 14.25 -34.02 10.79
CA GLN A 95 15.10 -34.99 11.51
C GLN A 95 15.30 -36.45 11.01
N SER A 96 16.48 -36.74 10.42
CA SER A 96 17.44 -37.86 10.65
C SER A 96 18.25 -38.08 9.35
N ASP A 97 19.54 -37.76 9.30
CA ASP A 97 20.62 -38.67 9.68
C ASP A 97 21.94 -37.93 9.93
N LYS A 98 22.73 -38.44 10.89
CA LYS A 98 24.13 -38.06 11.09
C LYS A 98 24.98 -38.56 9.92
N VAL A 99 25.53 -37.67 9.11
CA VAL A 99 26.84 -37.89 8.44
C VAL A 99 27.65 -36.60 8.46
N ASP A 100 28.93 -36.82 8.73
CA ASP A 100 29.96 -35.90 9.16
C ASP A 100 30.57 -35.06 8.01
N SER A 101 31.01 -33.86 8.38
CA SER A 101 32.05 -33.05 7.74
C SER A 101 31.78 -32.35 6.37
N LYS A 102 32.04 -31.02 6.43
CA LYS A 102 32.58 -30.10 5.41
C LYS A 102 31.63 -29.02 4.87
N GLN A 103 31.60 -27.91 5.61
CA GLN A 103 31.94 -26.56 5.15
C GLN A 103 31.88 -26.31 3.64
N THR A 104 30.88 -25.55 3.18
CA THR A 104 31.06 -24.54 2.13
C THR A 104 30.15 -23.34 2.41
N ASP A 105 30.78 -22.23 2.78
CA ASP A 105 30.23 -20.88 2.71
C ASP A 105 29.78 -20.56 1.26
N GLU A 106 28.48 -20.42 0.99
CA GLU A 106 28.02 -19.68 -0.19
C GLU A 106 27.89 -18.20 0.14
N ARG A 107 29.08 -17.58 0.13
CA ARG A 107 29.29 -16.15 0.01
C ARG A 107 28.59 -15.62 -1.26
N TYR A 108 27.75 -14.62 -1.07
CA TYR A 108 27.35 -13.65 -2.10
C TYR A 108 28.60 -13.16 -2.85
N ASN A 109 28.83 -13.65 -4.07
CA ASN A 109 29.99 -13.27 -4.86
C ASN A 109 29.57 -12.38 -6.04
N GLY A 110 29.63 -11.08 -5.80
CA GLY A 110 29.72 -10.09 -6.87
C GLY A 110 31.03 -10.28 -7.63
N ASN A 111 30.92 -10.20 -8.96
CA ASN A 111 31.97 -10.36 -9.96
C ASN A 111 33.33 -9.76 -9.58
N ARG A 112 34.44 -10.47 -9.92
CA ARG A 112 35.59 -10.03 -10.77
C ARG A 112 36.80 -10.99 -10.70
N LEU A 113 37.33 -11.48 -11.84
CA LEU A 113 38.72 -11.30 -12.34
C LEU A 113 39.18 -12.35 -13.40
N HIS A 114 39.49 -11.83 -14.60
CA HIS A 114 40.57 -12.11 -15.58
C HIS A 114 41.36 -13.45 -15.64
N THR A 115 41.25 -14.11 -16.81
CA THR A 115 42.28 -14.68 -17.73
C THR A 115 43.13 -15.89 -17.34
N GLU A 116 43.02 -16.96 -18.16
CA GLU A 116 44.10 -17.52 -19.00
C GLU A 116 43.51 -18.39 -20.14
N GLU A 117 44.21 -18.40 -21.27
CA GLU A 117 43.80 -18.85 -22.61
C GLU A 117 43.95 -20.36 -22.84
N GLU A 118 43.04 -21.00 -23.59
CA GLU A 118 43.33 -21.81 -24.81
C GLU A 118 42.07 -22.51 -25.38
N GLN A 119 41.59 -21.95 -26.50
CA GLN A 119 41.14 -22.56 -27.76
C GLN A 119 40.38 -23.92 -27.80
N SER A 120 39.08 -23.91 -28.13
CA SER A 120 38.52 -24.45 -29.41
C SER A 120 36.98 -24.59 -29.41
N ASP A 121 36.34 -23.83 -30.30
CA ASP A 121 35.15 -24.11 -31.14
C ASP A 121 33.73 -24.44 -30.58
N ASP A 122 32.86 -23.47 -30.90
CA ASP A 122 31.48 -23.54 -31.45
C ASP A 122 30.23 -23.73 -30.54
N LYS A 123 29.66 -22.56 -30.16
CA LYS A 123 28.30 -22.09 -30.51
C LYS A 123 27.11 -22.94 -30.06
N SER A 124 26.41 -22.49 -28.99
CA SER A 124 24.92 -22.54 -28.82
C SER A 124 24.41 -22.09 -27.43
N GLN A 125 24.70 -20.87 -26.92
CA GLN A 125 24.02 -20.35 -25.69
C GLN A 125 23.96 -18.80 -25.67
N GLU A 126 23.20 -18.18 -26.58
CA GLU A 126 23.06 -16.70 -26.60
C GLU A 126 21.61 -16.22 -26.83
N ALA A 127 20.68 -17.10 -27.21
CA ALA A 127 19.31 -16.70 -27.56
C ALA A 127 18.34 -16.54 -26.37
N ASP A 128 18.58 -17.24 -25.25
CA ASP A 128 17.59 -17.34 -24.15
C ASP A 128 17.73 -16.21 -23.11
N SER A 129 18.95 -15.73 -22.86
CA SER A 129 19.21 -14.57 -21.98
C SER A 129 18.67 -13.26 -22.57
N ASP A 130 18.77 -13.09 -23.89
CA ASP A 130 18.29 -11.93 -24.62
C ASP A 130 16.77 -11.91 -24.75
N ALA A 131 16.15 -13.07 -24.95
CA ALA A 131 14.70 -13.20 -24.90
C ALA A 131 14.15 -12.85 -23.50
N GLN A 132 14.79 -13.33 -22.44
CA GLN A 132 14.34 -13.04 -21.07
C GLN A 132 14.58 -11.57 -20.68
N SER A 133 15.69 -10.96 -21.12
CA SER A 133 16.00 -9.55 -20.86
C SER A 133 15.05 -8.60 -21.62
N THR A 134 14.70 -8.94 -22.86
CA THR A 134 13.72 -8.19 -23.67
C THR A 134 12.30 -8.33 -23.13
N LEU A 135 11.91 -9.51 -22.61
CA LEU A 135 10.61 -9.72 -21.96
C LEU A 135 10.48 -8.91 -20.67
N ARG A 136 11.51 -8.90 -19.82
CA ARG A 136 11.57 -8.04 -18.62
C ARG A 136 11.54 -6.55 -18.95
N LYS A 137 12.19 -6.13 -20.06
CA LYS A 137 12.14 -4.75 -20.56
C LYS A 137 10.72 -4.37 -20.97
N ARG A 138 10.06 -5.20 -21.78
CA ARG A 138 8.67 -5.02 -22.21
C ARG A 138 7.70 -4.96 -21.03
N VAL A 139 7.86 -5.80 -20.01
CA VAL A 139 6.99 -5.77 -18.80
C VAL A 139 7.12 -4.44 -18.04
N ARG A 140 8.33 -3.87 -17.91
CA ARG A 140 8.49 -2.54 -17.30
C ARG A 140 7.89 -1.44 -18.16
N ASP A 141 8.06 -1.51 -19.48
CA ASP A 141 7.55 -0.50 -20.40
C ASP A 141 6.02 -0.52 -20.48
N ILE A 142 5.40 -1.70 -20.38
CA ILE A 142 3.94 -1.87 -20.25
C ILE A 142 3.42 -1.20 -18.97
N ARG A 143 4.10 -1.37 -17.83
CA ARG A 143 3.70 -0.71 -16.56
C ARG A 143 3.83 0.81 -16.66
N LYS A 144 4.93 1.30 -17.23
CA LYS A 144 5.15 2.74 -17.47
C LYS A 144 4.08 3.33 -18.39
N ALA A 145 3.73 2.64 -19.48
CA ALA A 145 2.70 3.07 -20.40
C ALA A 145 1.32 3.11 -19.73
N ASN A 146 0.97 2.10 -18.92
CA ASN A 146 -0.30 2.05 -18.20
C ASN A 146 -0.41 3.20 -17.16
N THR A 147 0.64 3.45 -16.38
CA THR A 147 0.69 4.58 -15.45
C THR A 147 0.63 5.93 -16.19
N ALA A 148 1.38 6.08 -17.29
CA ALA A 148 1.38 7.30 -18.09
C ALA A 148 0.00 7.59 -18.70
N GLN A 149 -0.66 6.56 -19.24
CA GLN A 149 -2.01 6.68 -19.79
C GLN A 149 -3.02 7.09 -18.72
N LYS A 150 -2.94 6.50 -17.52
CA LYS A 150 -3.82 6.86 -16.40
C LYS A 150 -3.59 8.30 -15.94
N VAL A 151 -2.33 8.74 -15.86
CA VAL A 151 -1.97 10.13 -15.52
C VAL A 151 -2.48 11.11 -16.58
N GLN A 152 -2.31 10.80 -17.87
CA GLN A 152 -2.84 11.63 -18.96
C GLN A 152 -4.36 11.70 -18.92
N GLN A 153 -5.04 10.57 -18.68
CA GLN A 153 -6.49 10.54 -18.53
C GLN A 153 -6.97 11.36 -17.32
N MET A 154 -6.26 11.30 -16.19
CA MET A 154 -6.56 12.13 -15.02
C MET A 154 -6.35 13.62 -15.32
N ARG A 155 -5.28 13.99 -16.03
CA ARG A 155 -5.04 15.37 -16.46
C ARG A 155 -6.16 15.87 -17.38
N GLN A 156 -6.59 15.08 -18.36
CA GLN A 156 -7.73 15.43 -19.23
C GLN A 156 -9.01 15.62 -18.41
N LYS A 157 -9.33 14.69 -17.50
CA LYS A 157 -10.50 14.82 -16.61
C LYS A 157 -10.42 16.04 -15.71
N MET A 158 -9.25 16.38 -15.16
CA MET A 158 -9.06 17.61 -14.38
C MET A 158 -9.32 18.84 -15.25
N THR A 159 -8.78 18.89 -16.47
CA THR A 159 -9.01 20.03 -17.38
C THR A 159 -10.48 20.17 -17.79
N GLU A 160 -11.21 19.08 -18.02
CA GLU A 160 -12.64 19.12 -18.30
C GLU A 160 -13.45 19.64 -17.11
N VAL A 161 -13.12 19.22 -15.89
CA VAL A 161 -13.79 19.68 -14.66
C VAL A 161 -13.52 21.17 -14.43
N GLU A 162 -12.27 21.62 -14.62
CA GLU A 162 -11.93 23.03 -14.54
C GLU A 162 -12.66 23.87 -15.59
N LEU A 163 -12.73 23.42 -16.83
CA LEU A 163 -13.46 24.10 -17.90
C LEU A 163 -14.97 24.16 -17.61
N LYS A 164 -15.57 23.06 -17.12
CA LYS A 164 -16.98 23.04 -16.68
C LYS A 164 -17.23 23.99 -15.53
N ARG A 165 -16.32 24.07 -14.55
CA ARG A 165 -16.38 25.05 -13.45
C ARG A 165 -16.27 26.48 -13.97
N LYS A 166 -15.34 26.77 -14.88
CA LYS A 166 -15.22 28.09 -15.53
C LYS A 166 -16.50 28.46 -16.28
N ARG A 167 -17.09 27.52 -17.03
CA ARG A 167 -18.37 27.75 -17.74
C ARG A 167 -19.53 27.98 -16.78
N TRP A 168 -19.63 27.22 -15.69
CA TRP A 168 -20.65 27.45 -14.67
C TRP A 168 -20.45 28.78 -13.95
N LEU A 169 -19.22 29.12 -13.57
CA LEU A 169 -18.89 30.42 -12.98
C LEU A 169 -19.17 31.58 -13.93
N PHE A 170 -18.95 31.41 -15.24
CA PHE A 170 -19.28 32.39 -16.28
C PHE A 170 -20.80 32.64 -16.38
N TRP A 171 -21.61 31.60 -16.21
CA TRP A 171 -23.09 31.71 -16.28
C TRP A 171 -23.72 32.10 -14.93
N LYS A 172 -23.01 31.93 -13.82
CA LYS A 172 -23.46 32.26 -12.47
C LYS A 172 -24.02 33.69 -12.31
N PRO A 173 -23.40 34.76 -12.83
CA PRO A 173 -23.97 36.11 -12.73
C PRO A 173 -25.25 36.30 -13.54
N PHE A 174 -25.56 35.45 -14.51
CA PHE A 174 -26.79 35.53 -15.30
C PHE A 174 -27.91 34.64 -14.75
N LEU A 175 -27.59 33.43 -14.29
CA LEU A 175 -28.59 32.47 -13.81
C LEU A 175 -29.24 32.87 -12.47
N ILE A 176 -28.45 33.44 -11.54
CA ILE A 176 -28.96 33.86 -10.23
C ILE A 176 -30.02 34.97 -10.34
N PRO A 177 -29.77 36.10 -11.03
CA PRO A 177 -30.78 37.17 -11.13
C PRO A 177 -32.00 36.75 -11.94
N VAL A 178 -31.85 35.95 -13.00
CA VAL A 178 -32.99 35.43 -13.77
C VAL A 178 -33.87 34.54 -12.89
N GLY A 179 -33.26 33.67 -12.08
CA GLY A 179 -33.99 32.85 -11.09
C GLY A 179 -34.76 33.70 -10.08
N LEU A 180 -34.11 34.70 -9.46
CA LEU A 180 -34.77 35.60 -8.49
C LEU A 180 -35.90 36.41 -9.12
N ALA A 181 -35.68 36.96 -10.32
CA ALA A 181 -36.71 37.71 -11.05
C ALA A 181 -37.92 36.81 -11.37
N SER A 182 -37.69 35.59 -11.83
CA SER A 182 -38.78 34.64 -12.11
C SER A 182 -39.59 34.28 -10.86
N ALA A 183 -38.92 34.08 -9.72
CA ALA A 183 -39.58 33.80 -8.44
C ALA A 183 -40.41 34.98 -7.94
N LEU A 184 -39.90 36.22 -8.10
CA LEU A 184 -40.65 37.44 -7.75
C LEU A 184 -41.88 37.62 -8.64
N VAL A 185 -41.74 37.42 -9.96
CA VAL A 185 -42.87 37.53 -10.90
C VAL A 185 -43.95 36.49 -10.60
N LEU A 186 -43.55 35.23 -10.38
CA LEU A 186 -44.49 34.17 -9.99
C LEU A 186 -45.13 34.46 -8.63
N GLY A 187 -44.37 34.96 -7.66
CA GLY A 187 -44.89 35.36 -6.36
C GLY A 187 -45.95 36.46 -6.46
N VAL A 188 -45.66 37.53 -7.23
CA VAL A 188 -46.63 38.61 -7.47
C VAL A 188 -47.85 38.11 -8.24
N PHE A 189 -47.66 37.27 -9.26
CA PHE A 189 -48.76 36.68 -10.03
C PHE A 189 -49.65 35.80 -9.16
N LEU A 190 -49.07 34.96 -8.30
CA LEU A 190 -49.82 34.12 -7.36
C LEU A 190 -50.56 34.98 -6.32
N CYS A 191 -49.91 36.00 -5.76
CA CYS A 191 -50.56 36.95 -4.85
C CYS A 191 -51.74 37.65 -5.53
N TRP A 192 -51.58 38.10 -6.77
CA TRP A 192 -52.67 38.72 -7.54
C TRP A 192 -53.80 37.73 -7.80
N LYS A 193 -53.49 36.50 -8.21
CA LYS A 193 -54.48 35.44 -8.43
C LYS A 193 -55.28 35.07 -7.18
N ILE A 194 -54.67 35.13 -6.00
CA ILE A 194 -55.34 34.84 -4.72
C ILE A 194 -56.18 36.03 -4.25
N TYR A 195 -55.76 37.26 -4.53
CA TYR A 195 -56.40 38.48 -4.03
C TYR A 195 -57.38 39.13 -5.01
N SER A 196 -57.50 38.62 -6.23
CA SER A 196 -58.52 39.04 -7.20
C SER A 196 -59.77 38.14 -7.03
N PRO A 197 -60.82 38.60 -6.33
CA PRO A 197 -62.10 37.88 -6.24
C PRO A 197 -62.81 37.77 -7.60
#